data_AF-X6JN45-F1
#
_entry.id   AF-X6JN45-F1
#
_cell.length_a   1.000
_cell.length_b   1.000
_cell.length_c   1.000
_cell.angle_alpha   90.00
_cell.angle_beta   90.00
_cell.angle_gamma   90.00
#
_symmetry.space_group_name_H-M   'P 1'
#
loop_
_entity.id
_entity.type
_entity.pdbx_description
1 polymer ?
#
loop_
_entity_poly.entity_id
_entity_poly.type
_entity_poly.pdbx_seq_one_letter_code
_entity_poly.pdbx_strand_id
1 'polypeptide(L)'
;MSPKSDLGSGNDIRKKSGAMRLLVVGGYGIFGGRIVQLLESEPRLILLVAGRSLARAEALCNARTGAAAQLVPARFNRNGDLAQGRPVRSRLSPAAPRRRRSR
;
A
#
# COMPACT_ATOMS: atom_id res chain seq x y z
N MET A 1 -22.19 -7.61 -39.56
CA MET A 1 -21.19 -8.64 -39.22
C MET A 1 -19.83 -7.96 -39.14
N SER A 2 -19.22 -8.00 -37.95
CA SER A 2 -17.84 -7.64 -37.54
C SER A 2 -17.87 -6.84 -36.24
N PRO A 3 -17.53 -7.44 -35.09
CA PRO A 3 -17.40 -6.72 -33.83
C PRO A 3 -16.03 -6.02 -33.79
N LYS A 4 -16.02 -4.71 -33.52
CA LYS A 4 -14.81 -3.99 -33.11
C LYS A 4 -14.55 -4.33 -31.64
N SER A 5 -13.62 -5.25 -31.39
CA SER A 5 -13.07 -5.50 -30.06
C SER A 5 -11.89 -4.57 -29.83
N ASP A 6 -12.12 -3.49 -29.10
CA ASP A 6 -11.05 -2.66 -28.58
C ASP A 6 -11.44 -2.13 -27.20
N LEU A 7 -10.42 -2.10 -26.33
CA LEU A 7 -10.28 -1.26 -25.15
C LEU A 7 -10.92 -1.77 -23.85
N GLY A 8 -10.09 -2.50 -23.10
CA GLY A 8 -10.33 -2.77 -21.69
C GLY A 8 -9.17 -3.48 -21.01
N SER A 9 -7.91 -3.12 -21.30
CA SER A 9 -6.76 -3.57 -20.51
C SER A 9 -6.79 -2.86 -19.14
N GLY A 10 -7.75 -3.27 -18.32
CA GLY A 10 -7.98 -2.78 -16.98
C GLY A 10 -6.90 -3.32 -16.06
N ASN A 11 -5.90 -2.48 -15.79
CA ASN A 11 -5.10 -2.45 -14.57
C ASN A 11 -4.76 -3.84 -13.99
N ASP A 12 -3.92 -4.61 -14.67
CA ASP A 12 -3.40 -5.86 -14.10
C ASP A 12 -2.28 -5.56 -13.09
N ILE A 13 -2.63 -4.88 -11.99
CA ILE A 13 -1.81 -4.79 -10.76
C ILE A 13 -1.45 -6.17 -10.18
N ARG A 14 -2.06 -7.24 -10.70
CA ARG A 14 -1.89 -8.63 -10.25
C ARG A 14 -0.72 -9.34 -10.91
N LYS A 15 -0.01 -8.73 -11.88
CA LYS A 15 1.14 -9.37 -12.54
C LYS A 15 2.48 -9.08 -11.86
N LYS A 16 2.56 -9.41 -10.58
CA LYS A 16 3.81 -9.86 -9.94
C LYS A 16 3.42 -10.83 -8.83
N SER A 17 3.54 -12.13 -9.10
CA SER A 17 3.26 -13.21 -8.14
C SER A 17 4.33 -13.27 -7.04
N GLY A 18 4.45 -12.18 -6.28
CA GLY A 18 5.24 -12.08 -5.05
C GLY A 18 4.34 -11.60 -3.92
N ALA A 19 4.68 -11.94 -2.68
CA ALA A 19 3.91 -11.55 -1.50
C ALA A 19 3.65 -10.03 -1.49
N MET A 20 2.39 -9.63 -1.33
CA MET A 20 1.98 -8.23 -1.40
C MET A 20 2.21 -7.56 -0.06
N ARG A 21 2.96 -6.46 -0.07
CA ARG A 21 3.29 -5.69 1.14
C ARG A 21 2.28 -4.58 1.34
N LEU A 22 1.62 -4.54 2.50
CA LEU A 22 0.67 -3.51 2.88
C LEU A 22 1.16 -2.79 4.13
N LEU A 23 1.34 -1.47 4.03
CA LEU A 23 1.68 -0.61 5.17
C LEU A 23 0.42 -0.06 5.82
N VAL A 24 0.21 -0.38 7.09
CA VAL A 24 -0.90 0.14 7.89
C VAL A 24 -0.38 1.18 8.87
N VAL A 25 -0.49 2.46 8.51
CA VAL A 25 -0.12 3.57 9.39
C VAL A 25 -1.16 3.72 10.50
N GLY A 26 -0.70 3.76 11.76
CA GLY A 26 -1.57 3.64 12.92
C GLY A 26 -2.07 2.21 13.15
N GLY A 27 -1.34 1.20 12.67
CA GLY A 27 -1.74 -0.22 12.69
C GLY A 27 -1.99 -0.81 14.08
N TYR A 28 -1.50 -0.18 15.15
CA TYR A 28 -1.76 -0.57 16.54
C TYR A 28 -2.81 0.32 17.26
N GLY A 29 -3.46 1.23 16.54
CA GLY A 29 -4.61 1.99 17.06
C GLY A 29 -5.92 1.20 16.97
N ILE A 30 -7.03 1.78 17.44
CA ILE A 30 -8.35 1.12 17.42
C ILE A 30 -8.79 0.71 16.00
N PHE A 31 -8.69 1.64 15.05
CA PHE A 31 -9.08 1.37 13.68
C PHE A 31 -8.05 0.51 12.94
N GLY A 32 -6.77 0.90 13.01
CA GLY A 32 -5.69 0.17 12.32
C GLY A 32 -5.55 -1.27 12.82
N GLY A 33 -5.72 -1.52 14.12
CA GLY A 33 -5.67 -2.85 14.70
C GLY A 33 -6.79 -3.75 14.20
N ARG A 34 -7.98 -3.20 13.94
CA ARG A 34 -9.09 -3.92 13.30
C ARG A 34 -8.80 -4.25 11.83
N ILE A 35 -8.14 -3.37 11.09
CA ILE A 35 -7.68 -3.68 9.72
C ILE A 35 -6.69 -4.84 9.75
N VAL A 36 -5.71 -4.80 10.66
CA VAL A 36 -4.75 -5.90 10.82
C VAL A 36 -5.48 -7.19 11.15
N GLN A 37 -6.44 -7.16 12.07
CA GLN A 37 -7.28 -8.32 12.41
C GLN A 37 -8.03 -8.90 11.22
N LEU A 38 -8.64 -8.05 10.39
CA LEU A 38 -9.42 -8.50 9.24
C LEU A 38 -8.53 -9.13 8.15
N LEU A 39 -7.28 -8.69 8.04
CA LEU A 39 -6.36 -9.11 6.99
C LEU A 39 -5.38 -10.20 7.45
N GLU A 40 -5.34 -10.53 8.75
CA GLU A 40 -4.36 -11.48 9.30
C GLU A 40 -4.52 -12.91 8.78
N SER A 41 -5.69 -13.25 8.24
CA SER A 41 -5.98 -14.57 7.68
C SER A 41 -5.54 -14.74 6.22
N GLU A 42 -5.02 -13.70 5.56
CA GLU A 42 -4.58 -13.77 4.15
C GLU A 42 -3.07 -14.05 4.06
N PRO A 43 -2.65 -15.29 3.74
CA PRO A 43 -1.24 -15.70 3.75
C PRO A 43 -0.39 -15.02 2.67
N ARG A 44 -1.01 -14.44 1.64
CA ARG A 44 -0.27 -13.73 0.57
C ARG A 44 0.16 -12.33 0.98
N LEU A 45 -0.27 -11.84 2.16
CA LEU A 45 0.02 -10.50 2.65
C LEU A 45 1.22 -10.49 3.60
N ILE A 46 2.01 -9.43 3.45
CA ILE A 46 2.97 -8.97 4.44
C ILE A 46 2.43 -7.66 4.99
N LEU A 47 1.93 -7.67 6.23
CA LEU A 47 1.34 -6.52 6.89
C LEU A 47 2.40 -5.79 7.71
N LEU A 48 2.80 -4.59 7.28
CA LEU A 48 3.65 -3.72 8.05
C LEU A 48 2.78 -2.92 9.03
N VAL A 49 2.81 -3.29 10.31
CA VAL A 49 2.06 -2.63 11.38
C VAL A 49 2.86 -1.44 11.86
N ALA A 50 2.46 -0.24 11.43
CA ALA A 50 3.31 0.94 11.54
C ALA A 50 2.75 2.04 12.44
N GLY A 51 3.62 2.71 13.18
CA GLY A 51 3.29 3.96 13.88
C GLY A 51 4.46 4.54 14.66
N ARG A 52 4.22 5.59 15.45
CA ARG A 52 5.30 6.31 16.17
C ARG A 52 6.00 5.46 17.24
N SER A 53 5.32 4.47 17.81
CA SER A 53 5.84 3.59 18.86
C SER A 53 6.04 2.19 18.31
N LEU A 54 7.30 1.78 18.17
CA LEU A 54 7.66 0.43 17.74
C LEU A 54 7.17 -0.62 18.75
N ALA A 55 7.36 -0.37 20.05
CA ALA A 55 6.93 -1.28 21.12
C ALA A 55 5.43 -1.62 21.06
N ARG A 56 4.57 -0.66 20.72
CA ARG A 56 3.13 -0.91 20.55
C ARG A 56 2.82 -1.74 19.30
N ALA A 57 3.58 -1.56 18.23
CA ALA A 57 3.46 -2.39 17.03
C ALA A 57 3.90 -3.84 17.31
N GLU A 58 5.02 -4.02 18.02
CA GLU A 58 5.52 -5.33 18.45
C GLU A 58 4.52 -6.04 19.35
N ALA A 59 3.96 -5.34 20.35
CA ALA A 59 2.96 -5.91 21.25
C ALA A 59 1.72 -6.44 20.48
N LEU A 60 1.25 -5.69 19.46
CA LEU A 60 0.14 -6.14 18.62
C LEU A 60 0.51 -7.37 17.78
N CYS A 61 1.71 -7.39 17.18
CA CYS A 61 2.17 -8.52 16.37
C CYS A 61 2.33 -9.78 17.23
N ASN A 62 2.93 -9.64 18.42
CA ASN A 62 3.14 -10.74 19.35
C ASN A 62 1.82 -11.31 19.91
N ALA A 63 0.80 -10.47 20.07
CA ALA A 63 -0.53 -10.93 20.48
C ALA A 63 -1.25 -11.77 19.41
N ARG A 64 -0.77 -11.79 18.16
CA ARG A 64 -1.40 -12.45 17.00
C ARG A 64 -0.58 -13.63 16.50
N THR A 65 -0.32 -14.59 17.38
CA THR A 65 0.46 -15.81 17.07
C THR A 65 -0.19 -16.73 16.03
N GLY A 66 -1.49 -16.60 15.80
CA GLY A 66 -2.27 -17.38 14.81
C GLY A 66 -2.47 -16.71 13.45
N ALA A 67 -1.83 -15.56 13.19
CA ALA A 67 -1.95 -14.88 11.89
C ALA A 67 -1.35 -15.74 10.77
N ALA A 68 -2.08 -15.89 9.66
CA ALA A 68 -1.58 -16.51 8.43
C ALA A 68 -0.72 -15.51 7.61
N ALA A 69 -1.05 -14.22 7.69
CA ALA A 69 -0.27 -13.14 7.11
C ALA A 69 1.01 -12.91 7.91
N GLN A 70 2.10 -12.53 7.23
CA GLN A 70 3.33 -12.13 7.91
C GLN A 70 3.15 -10.74 8.51
N LEU A 71 3.17 -10.63 9.84
CA LEU A 71 3.13 -9.35 10.54
C LEU A 71 4.56 -8.83 10.78
N VAL A 72 4.83 -7.59 10.39
CA VAL A 72 6.11 -6.93 10.58
C VAL A 72 5.91 -5.62 11.34
N PRO A 73 6.38 -5.49 12.58
CA PRO A 73 6.30 -4.23 13.30
C PRO A 73 7.22 -3.20 12.64
N ALA A 74 6.74 -1.96 12.50
CA ALA A 74 7.50 -0.88 11.90
C ALA A 74 7.34 0.43 12.68
N ARG A 75 8.45 1.14 12.87
CA ARG A 75 8.38 2.54 13.29
C ARG A 75 8.10 3.39 12.05
N PHE A 76 7.06 4.21 12.14
CA PHE A 76 6.70 5.14 11.08
C PHE A 76 6.25 6.47 11.66
N ASN A 77 6.92 7.53 11.24
CA ASN A 77 6.63 8.90 11.55
C ASN A 77 6.51 9.70 10.25
N ARG A 78 5.32 10.23 9.98
CA ARG A 78 5.04 11.06 8.80
C ARG A 78 6.07 12.16 8.58
N ASN A 79 6.45 12.87 9.64
CA ASN A 79 7.29 14.06 9.52
C ASN A 79 8.78 13.73 9.37
N GLY A 80 9.22 12.61 9.92
CA GLY A 80 10.63 12.17 9.85
C GLY A 80 10.93 11.31 8.63
N ASP A 81 10.01 10.39 8.30
CA ASP A 81 10.31 9.30 7.37
C ASP A 81 9.92 9.63 5.92
N LEU A 82 8.90 10.48 5.72
CA LEU A 82 8.52 10.92 4.37
C LEU A 82 9.55 11.87 3.75
N ALA A 83 10.27 12.65 4.58
CA ALA A 83 11.31 13.56 4.12
C ALA A 83 12.54 12.80 3.58
N GLN A 84 12.78 11.56 4.03
CA GLN A 84 13.85 10.69 3.55
C GLN A 84 13.41 9.77 2.39
N GLY A 85 12.10 9.64 2.17
CA GLY A 85 11.55 8.85 1.08
C GLY A 85 11.84 9.47 -0.28
N ARG A 86 12.23 8.67 -1.28
CA ARG A 86 12.28 9.12 -2.67
C ARG A 86 10.88 9.66 -3.05
N PRO A 87 10.78 10.88 -3.62
CA PRO A 87 9.50 11.39 -4.07
C PRO A 87 8.89 10.42 -5.07
N VAL A 88 7.65 10.01 -4.80
CA VAL A 88 6.88 9.19 -5.72
C VAL A 88 6.69 10.04 -6.98
N ARG A 89 7.26 9.63 -8.11
CA ARG A 89 7.01 10.28 -9.40
C ARG A 89 5.51 10.20 -9.64
N SER A 90 4.79 11.31 -9.42
CA SER A 90 3.40 11.40 -9.81
C SER A 90 3.36 11.20 -11.32
N ARG A 91 2.61 10.20 -11.77
CA ARG A 91 2.41 9.90 -13.21
C ARG A 91 1.45 10.90 -13.87
N LEU A 92 1.13 11.99 -13.17
CA LEU A 92 0.45 13.14 -13.73
C LEU A 92 1.53 13.97 -14.41
N SER A 93 1.83 13.61 -15.67
CA SER A 93 2.56 14.50 -16.58
C SER A 93 1.86 15.86 -16.58
N PRO A 94 2.57 17.00 -16.51
CA PRO A 94 1.96 18.25 -16.90
C PRO A 94 1.47 18.07 -18.34
N ALA A 95 0.19 18.38 -18.58
CA ALA A 95 -0.39 18.33 -19.90
C ALA A 95 0.49 19.16 -20.85
N ALA A 96 0.96 18.52 -21.92
CA ALA A 96 1.77 19.17 -22.94
C ALA A 96 1.06 20.44 -23.44
N PRO A 97 1.76 21.57 -23.64
CA PRO A 97 1.13 22.81 -24.08
C PRO A 97 0.47 22.58 -25.43
N ARG A 98 -0.85 22.78 -25.51
CA ARG A 98 -1.62 22.73 -26.76
C ARG A 98 -1.04 23.78 -27.71
N ARG A 99 -0.24 23.32 -28.67
CA ARG A 99 0.34 24.15 -29.73
C ARG A 99 -0.81 24.84 -30.46
N ARG A 100 -0.90 26.16 -30.30
CA ARG A 100 -1.88 27.03 -30.95
C ARG A 100 -1.71 26.87 -32.47
N ARG A 101 -2.68 26.25 -33.16
CA ARG A 101 -2.72 26.27 -34.63
C ARG A 101 -2.97 27.71 -35.05
N SER A 102 -1.95 28.37 -35.62
CA SER A 102 -2.12 29.60 -36.37
C SER A 102 -2.85 29.28 -37.67
N ARG A 103 -3.78 30.17 -38.04
CA ARG A 103 -4.47 30.18 -39.33
C ARG A 103 -3.49 30.45 -40.47
#